data_AF-A0A9P4HQB8-F1
#
_entry.id   AF-A0A9P4HQB8-F1
#
_cell.length_a   1.000
_cell.length_b   1.000
_cell.length_c   1.000
_cell.angle_alpha   90.00
_cell.angle_beta   90.00
_cell.angle_gamma   90.00
#
_symmetry.space_group_name_H-M   'P 1'
#
loop_
_entity.id
_entity.type
_entity.pdbx_description
1 polymer ?
#
loop_
_entity_poly.entity_id
_entity_poly.type
_entity_poly.pdbx_seq_one_letter_code
_entity_poly.pdbx_strand_id
1 'polypeptide(L)'
;MSVSLKIGSLFIRTLAKPIANGIKRNAREHEWFRRRCVTMAQFLHRLDVRWRVGLLQDPALIEKQIQREVAEAEARRKRAQIPTVKTESEMKAEEERLKHERESIADKHKKRRPHVRPLTEAKAIDMGANFISEGFLFLVAGGVILFESWRSRRKASGRRDEVDEKLEELQDVNKEMERKIQMLEAK
;
A
#
# COMPACT_ATOMS: atom_id res chain seq x y z
N MET A 1 8.13 -21.44 27.09
CA MET A 1 7.20 -20.46 26.46
C MET A 1 6.88 -19.37 27.48
N SER A 2 7.37 -18.16 27.23
CA SER A 2 7.27 -17.01 28.15
C SER A 2 5.82 -16.73 28.56
N VAL A 3 5.62 -16.57 29.87
CA VAL A 3 4.32 -16.25 30.49
C VAL A 3 3.71 -14.99 29.87
N SER A 4 4.54 -14.03 29.48
CA SER A 4 4.15 -12.80 28.79
C SER A 4 3.48 -13.04 27.43
N LEU A 5 3.98 -14.00 26.63
CA LEU A 5 3.35 -14.36 25.35
C LEU A 5 2.02 -15.09 25.56
N LYS A 6 1.91 -15.89 26.63
CA LYS A 6 0.67 -16.58 26.98
C LYS A 6 -0.41 -15.61 27.46
N ILE A 7 -0.07 -14.67 28.34
CA ILE A 7 -1.02 -13.65 28.82
C ILE A 7 -1.41 -12.72 27.67
N GLY A 8 -0.45 -12.28 26.85
CA GLY A 8 -0.73 -11.44 25.68
C GLY A 8 -1.66 -12.11 24.67
N SER A 9 -1.40 -13.38 24.32
CA SER A 9 -2.28 -14.12 23.40
C SER A 9 -3.66 -14.43 23.99
N LEU A 10 -3.77 -14.64 25.31
CA LEU A 10 -5.06 -14.77 25.99
C LEU A 10 -5.86 -13.48 25.91
N PHE A 11 -5.23 -12.33 26.21
CA PHE A 11 -5.86 -11.01 26.23
C PHE A 11 -6.41 -10.61 24.86
N ILE A 12 -5.62 -10.82 23.80
CA ILE A 12 -6.04 -10.62 22.41
C ILE A 12 -7.27 -11.48 22.09
N ARG A 13 -7.25 -12.76 22.51
CA ARG A 13 -8.36 -13.69 22.26
C ARG A 13 -9.61 -13.36 23.08
N THR A 14 -9.46 -12.87 24.31
CA THR A 14 -10.58 -12.49 25.18
C THR A 14 -11.21 -11.16 24.82
N LEU A 15 -10.50 -10.23 24.17
CA LEU A 15 -11.11 -8.99 23.71
C LEU A 15 -11.64 -9.08 22.27
N ALA A 16 -10.91 -9.75 21.38
CA ALA A 16 -11.32 -9.83 19.97
C ALA A 16 -12.66 -10.57 19.78
N LYS A 17 -12.88 -11.67 20.52
CA LYS A 17 -14.11 -12.48 20.39
C LYS A 17 -15.40 -11.78 20.84
N PRO A 18 -15.49 -11.20 22.06
CA PRO A 18 -16.72 -10.52 22.49
C PRO A 18 -16.97 -9.23 21.70
N ILE A 19 -15.92 -8.50 21.30
CA ILE A 19 -16.08 -7.31 20.46
C ILE A 19 -16.62 -7.69 19.08
N ALA A 20 -16.04 -8.71 18.43
CA ALA A 20 -16.54 -9.18 17.14
C ALA A 20 -17.98 -9.70 17.22
N ASN A 21 -18.32 -10.49 18.25
CA ASN A 21 -19.68 -10.99 18.44
C ASN A 21 -20.68 -9.88 18.77
N GLY A 22 -20.28 -8.87 19.56
CA GLY A 22 -21.09 -7.69 19.88
C GLY A 22 -21.37 -6.85 18.63
N ILE A 23 -20.35 -6.62 17.80
CA ILE A 23 -20.49 -5.89 16.53
C ILE A 23 -21.42 -6.63 15.57
N LYS A 24 -21.33 -7.97 15.48
CA LYS A 24 -22.23 -8.78 14.64
C LYS A 24 -23.69 -8.73 15.10
N ARG A 25 -23.93 -8.70 16.42
CA ARG A 25 -25.28 -8.54 16.97
C ARG A 25 -25.82 -7.14 16.66
N ASN A 26 -25.02 -6.10 16.90
CA ASN A 26 -25.41 -4.72 16.64
C ASN A 26 -25.62 -4.41 15.15
N ALA A 27 -24.89 -5.11 14.25
CA ALA A 27 -25.10 -5.01 12.80
C ALA A 27 -26.40 -5.62 12.31
N ARG A 28 -27.03 -6.49 13.10
CA ARG A 28 -28.38 -7.00 12.82
C ARG A 28 -29.45 -6.09 13.43
N GLU A 29 -29.13 -5.43 14.54
CA GLU A 29 -30.04 -4.54 15.26
C GLU A 29 -30.13 -3.13 14.63
N HIS A 30 -29.04 -2.63 14.03
CA HIS A 30 -28.99 -1.29 13.44
C HIS A 30 -28.69 -1.28 11.94
N GLU A 31 -29.68 -0.85 11.16
CA GLU A 31 -29.64 -0.73 9.69
C GLU A 31 -28.56 0.22 9.16
N TRP A 32 -28.34 1.36 9.84
CA TRP A 32 -27.20 2.25 9.55
C TRP A 32 -25.90 1.46 9.60
N PHE A 33 -25.72 0.67 10.66
CA PHE A 33 -24.45 0.03 10.98
C PHE A 33 -24.18 -1.09 9.98
N ARG A 34 -25.24 -1.85 9.65
CA ARG A 34 -25.24 -2.79 8.54
C ARG A 34 -24.77 -2.16 7.24
N ARG A 35 -25.37 -1.04 6.82
CA ARG A 35 -24.99 -0.33 5.59
C ARG A 35 -23.53 0.10 5.62
N ARG A 36 -23.06 0.68 6.73
CA ARG A 36 -21.66 1.11 6.87
C ARG A 36 -20.69 -0.07 6.78
N CYS A 37 -20.99 -1.19 7.43
CA CYS A 37 -20.20 -2.42 7.34
C CYS A 37 -20.14 -2.96 5.91
N VAL A 38 -21.29 -3.02 5.22
CA VAL A 38 -21.37 -3.51 3.84
C VAL A 38 -20.60 -2.60 2.90
N THR A 39 -20.76 -1.28 3.00
CA THR A 39 -20.00 -0.32 2.18
C THR A 39 -18.50 -0.43 2.43
N MET A 40 -18.07 -0.54 3.69
CA MET A 40 -16.66 -0.69 4.04
C MET A 40 -16.08 -2.01 3.48
N ALA A 41 -16.80 -3.12 3.66
CA ALA A 41 -16.38 -4.43 3.17
C ALA A 41 -16.30 -4.47 1.63
N GLN A 42 -17.26 -3.86 0.94
CA GLN A 42 -17.23 -3.74 -0.51
C GLN A 42 -16.08 -2.85 -0.98
N PHE A 43 -15.79 -1.75 -0.27
CA PHE A 43 -14.64 -0.90 -0.57
C PHE A 43 -13.32 -1.65 -0.40
N LEU A 44 -13.12 -2.31 0.74
CA LEU A 44 -11.93 -3.13 1.01
C LEU A 44 -11.78 -4.24 -0.01
N HIS A 45 -12.85 -4.91 -0.41
CA HIS A 45 -12.79 -5.94 -1.44
C HIS A 45 -12.41 -5.38 -2.81
N ARG A 46 -12.97 -4.23 -3.19
CA ARG A 46 -12.60 -3.56 -4.45
C ARG A 46 -11.14 -3.11 -4.43
N LEU A 47 -10.65 -2.63 -3.29
CA LEU A 47 -9.23 -2.32 -3.12
C LEU A 47 -8.40 -3.61 -3.24
N ASP A 48 -8.64 -4.64 -2.45
CA ASP A 48 -7.90 -5.90 -2.51
C ASP A 48 -7.80 -6.46 -3.94
N VAL A 49 -8.91 -6.53 -4.67
CA VAL A 49 -8.91 -6.99 -6.08
C VAL A 49 -8.17 -6.02 -7.00
N ARG A 50 -8.33 -4.70 -6.82
CA ARG A 50 -7.60 -3.70 -7.62
C ARG A 50 -6.09 -3.79 -7.39
N TRP A 51 -5.66 -3.95 -6.15
CA TRP A 51 -4.24 -4.05 -5.80
C TRP A 51 -3.68 -5.38 -6.26
N ARG A 52 -4.43 -6.48 -6.13
CA ARG A 52 -4.04 -7.80 -6.65
C ARG A 52 -3.85 -7.78 -8.16
N VAL A 53 -4.83 -7.28 -8.91
CA VAL A 53 -4.73 -7.20 -10.38
C VAL A 53 -3.70 -6.16 -10.82
N GLY A 54 -3.56 -5.07 -10.07
CA GLY A 54 -2.54 -4.05 -10.31
C GLY A 54 -1.11 -4.56 -10.10
N LEU A 55 -0.90 -5.43 -9.11
CA LEU A 55 0.40 -5.97 -8.74
C LEU A 55 0.80 -7.21 -9.56
N LEU A 56 -0.16 -8.05 -9.97
CA LEU A 56 0.10 -9.28 -10.75
C LEU A 56 0.17 -9.05 -12.27
N GLN A 57 -0.26 -7.89 -12.79
CA GLN A 57 -0.07 -7.55 -14.20
C GLN A 57 1.23 -6.77 -14.40
N ASP A 58 2.33 -7.50 -14.52
CA ASP A 58 3.61 -6.94 -14.97
C ASP A 58 3.45 -6.37 -16.39
N PRO A 59 3.56 -5.05 -16.60
CA PRO A 59 3.32 -4.42 -17.90
C PRO A 59 4.29 -4.96 -18.97
N ALA A 60 5.51 -5.29 -18.56
CA ALA A 60 6.56 -5.79 -19.43
C ALA A 60 6.29 -7.20 -20.00
N LEU A 61 5.53 -8.04 -19.29
CA LEU A 61 5.18 -9.38 -19.80
C LEU A 61 4.06 -9.31 -20.83
N ILE A 62 3.09 -8.42 -20.61
CA ILE A 62 1.98 -8.19 -21.55
C ILE A 62 2.53 -7.56 -22.85
N GLU A 63 3.41 -6.56 -22.75
CA GLU A 63 4.08 -5.95 -23.91
C GLU A 63 4.90 -6.95 -24.72
N LYS A 64 5.64 -7.84 -24.06
CA LYS A 64 6.40 -8.91 -24.73
C LYS A 64 5.48 -9.91 -25.44
N GLN A 65 4.30 -10.21 -24.88
CA GLN A 65 3.31 -11.07 -25.54
C GLN A 65 2.72 -10.40 -26.79
N ILE A 66 2.37 -9.11 -26.70
CA ILE A 66 1.88 -8.33 -27.85
C ILE A 66 2.92 -8.32 -28.98
N GLN A 67 4.18 -8.02 -28.67
CA GLN A 67 5.24 -7.95 -29.68
C GLN A 67 5.49 -9.29 -30.36
N ARG A 68 5.43 -10.40 -29.61
CA ARG A 68 5.60 -11.76 -30.16
C ARG A 68 4.45 -12.13 -31.08
N GLU A 69 3.20 -11.88 -30.69
CA GLU A 69 2.03 -12.16 -31.53
C GLU A 69 2.01 -11.32 -32.81
N VAL A 70 2.39 -10.03 -32.73
CA VAL A 70 2.51 -9.15 -33.89
C VAL A 70 3.64 -9.62 -34.82
N ALA A 71 4.80 -9.98 -34.27
CA ALA A 71 5.94 -10.49 -35.06
C ALA A 71 5.64 -11.84 -35.73
N GLU A 72 4.92 -12.75 -35.04
CA GLU A 72 4.48 -14.02 -35.61
C GLU A 72 3.42 -13.83 -36.71
N ALA A 73 2.47 -12.91 -36.54
CA ALA A 73 1.48 -12.58 -37.56
C ALA A 73 2.14 -12.03 -38.84
N GLU A 74 3.12 -11.15 -38.68
CA GLU A 74 3.92 -10.62 -39.79
C GLU A 74 4.79 -11.71 -40.45
N ALA A 75 5.38 -12.62 -39.66
CA ALA A 75 6.18 -13.73 -40.20
C ALA A 75 5.34 -14.77 -40.96
N ARG A 76 4.12 -15.08 -40.48
CA ARG A 76 3.16 -15.95 -41.19
C ARG A 76 2.74 -15.33 -42.52
N ARG A 77 2.55 -14.01 -42.58
CA ARG A 77 2.22 -13.26 -43.81
C ARG A 77 3.38 -13.22 -44.79
N LYS A 78 4.62 -12.95 -44.32
CA LYS A 78 5.84 -12.98 -45.15
C LYS A 78 6.08 -14.34 -45.80
N ARG A 79 5.72 -15.43 -45.11
CA ARG A 79 5.79 -16.80 -45.64
C ARG A 79 4.67 -17.14 -46.63
N ALA A 80 3.53 -16.44 -46.55
CA ALA A 80 2.37 -16.65 -47.42
C ALA A 80 2.33 -15.73 -48.65
N GLN A 81 3.17 -14.69 -48.70
CA GLN A 81 3.28 -13.82 -49.88
C GLN A 81 4.12 -14.49 -50.96
N ILE A 82 3.52 -14.66 -52.14
CA ILE A 82 4.20 -15.07 -53.37
C ILE A 82 4.87 -13.80 -53.94
N PRO A 83 6.20 -13.79 -54.21
CA PRO A 83 6.90 -12.59 -54.66
C PRO A 83 6.39 -12.12 -56.03
N THR A 84 5.54 -11.10 -56.04
CA THR A 84 5.05 -10.41 -57.25
C THR A 84 5.05 -8.91 -57.00
N VAL A 85 5.32 -8.12 -58.04
CA VAL A 85 5.40 -6.65 -57.98
C VAL A 85 3.99 -6.10 -57.78
N LYS A 86 3.70 -5.60 -56.57
CA LYS A 86 2.39 -5.03 -56.22
C LYS A 86 2.30 -3.56 -56.64
N THR A 87 1.09 -3.14 -56.99
CA THR A 87 0.80 -1.74 -57.40
C THR A 87 0.63 -0.84 -56.15
N GLU A 88 0.89 0.47 -56.24
CA GLU A 88 0.85 1.41 -55.08
C GLU A 88 -0.49 1.43 -54.33
N SER A 89 -1.61 1.17 -55.00
CA SER A 89 -2.96 1.10 -54.41
C SER A 89 -3.15 -0.16 -53.56
N GLU A 90 -2.56 -1.28 -53.97
CA GLU A 90 -2.61 -2.55 -53.25
C GLU A 90 -1.71 -2.50 -52.00
N MET A 91 -0.57 -1.80 -52.09
CA MET A 91 0.29 -1.54 -50.94
C MET A 91 -0.43 -0.72 -49.87
N LYS A 92 -1.15 0.35 -50.26
CA LYS A 92 -1.93 1.18 -49.32
C LYS A 92 -3.08 0.39 -48.67
N ALA A 93 -3.81 -0.40 -49.46
CA ALA A 93 -4.90 -1.23 -48.93
C ALA A 93 -4.42 -2.42 -48.06
N GLU A 94 -3.19 -2.87 -48.23
CA GLU A 94 -2.56 -3.88 -47.37
C GLU A 94 -2.00 -3.25 -46.08
N GLU A 95 -1.46 -2.04 -46.18
CA GLU A 95 -0.95 -1.27 -45.03
C GLU A 95 -2.08 -0.86 -44.07
N GLU A 96 -3.25 -0.47 -44.58
CA GLU A 96 -4.44 -0.17 -43.76
C GLU A 96 -4.97 -1.42 -43.05
N ARG A 97 -4.96 -2.57 -43.71
CA ARG A 97 -5.34 -3.86 -43.10
C ARG A 97 -4.36 -4.28 -42.02
N LEU A 98 -3.07 -4.04 -42.21
CA LEU A 98 -2.04 -4.26 -41.18
C LEU A 98 -2.21 -3.33 -39.99
N LYS A 99 -2.55 -2.05 -40.22
CA LYS A 99 -2.87 -1.10 -39.15
C LYS A 99 -4.09 -1.58 -38.36
N HIS A 100 -5.17 -1.97 -39.02
CA HIS A 100 -6.37 -2.49 -38.36
C HIS A 100 -6.12 -3.82 -37.63
N GLU A 101 -5.29 -4.72 -38.18
CA GLU A 101 -4.93 -5.98 -37.53
C GLU A 101 -4.07 -5.74 -36.28
N ARG A 102 -3.07 -4.84 -36.37
CA ARG A 102 -2.24 -4.41 -35.22
C ARG A 102 -3.09 -3.70 -34.15
N GLU A 103 -4.03 -2.85 -34.55
CA GLU A 103 -4.99 -2.20 -33.64
C GLU A 103 -5.89 -3.23 -32.97
N SER A 104 -6.35 -4.25 -33.69
CA SER A 104 -7.16 -5.34 -33.13
C SER A 104 -6.39 -6.21 -32.13
N ILE A 105 -5.09 -6.44 -32.36
CA ILE A 105 -4.20 -7.16 -31.44
C ILE A 105 -3.92 -6.28 -30.21
N ALA A 106 -3.68 -4.97 -30.41
CA ALA A 106 -3.49 -4.02 -29.32
C ALA A 106 -4.74 -3.88 -28.43
N ASP A 107 -5.94 -3.84 -29.01
CA ASP A 107 -7.20 -3.75 -28.27
C ASP A 107 -7.54 -5.05 -27.52
N LYS A 108 -7.12 -6.23 -28.03
CA LYS A 108 -7.25 -7.50 -27.31
C LYS A 108 -6.43 -7.55 -26.02
N HIS A 109 -5.23 -6.97 -26.04
CA HIS A 109 -4.34 -6.91 -24.87
C HIS A 109 -4.54 -5.66 -24.01
N LYS A 110 -5.50 -4.80 -24.38
CA LYS A 110 -5.85 -3.59 -23.63
C LYS A 110 -6.44 -3.96 -22.27
N LYS A 111 -5.88 -3.36 -21.23
CA LYS A 111 -6.19 -3.62 -19.82
C LYS A 111 -7.68 -3.35 -19.52
N ARG A 112 -8.51 -4.40 -19.51
CA ARG A 112 -9.91 -4.30 -19.08
C ARG A 112 -9.94 -4.12 -17.55
N ARG A 113 -10.65 -3.10 -17.07
CA ARG A 113 -10.85 -2.92 -15.63
C ARG A 113 -11.56 -4.18 -15.08
N PRO A 114 -11.00 -4.87 -14.07
CA PRO A 114 -11.64 -6.06 -13.53
C PRO A 114 -13.00 -5.68 -12.95
N HIS A 115 -14.08 -6.26 -13.50
CA HIS A 115 -15.42 -6.09 -12.95
C HIS A 115 -15.53 -6.94 -11.67
N VAL A 116 -15.47 -6.27 -10.52
CA VAL A 116 -15.51 -6.92 -9.21
C VAL A 116 -16.96 -7.21 -8.83
N ARG A 117 -17.32 -8.49 -8.71
CA ARG A 117 -18.65 -8.89 -8.23
C ARG A 117 -18.80 -8.47 -6.75
N PRO A 118 -19.95 -7.89 -6.36
CA PRO A 118 -20.17 -7.51 -4.97
C PRO A 118 -20.23 -8.75 -4.07
N LEU A 119 -19.77 -8.61 -2.83
CA LEU A 119 -19.92 -9.67 -1.82
C LEU A 119 -21.38 -9.86 -1.46
N THR A 120 -21.74 -11.09 -1.12
CA THR A 120 -23.00 -11.39 -0.44
C THR A 120 -23.07 -10.64 0.87
N GLU A 121 -24.27 -10.25 1.27
CA GLU A 121 -24.49 -9.37 2.42
C GLU A 121 -23.93 -9.97 3.72
N ALA A 122 -24.18 -11.27 3.97
CA ALA A 122 -23.67 -11.97 5.15
C ALA A 122 -22.13 -11.92 5.24
N LYS A 123 -21.44 -12.17 4.11
CA LYS A 123 -19.97 -12.15 4.06
C LYS A 123 -19.42 -10.73 4.20
N ALA A 124 -20.12 -9.74 3.65
CA ALA A 124 -19.76 -8.34 3.79
C ALA A 124 -19.88 -7.88 5.25
N ILE A 125 -20.92 -8.31 5.98
CA ILE A 125 -21.08 -8.01 7.40
C ILE A 125 -19.96 -8.65 8.22
N ASP A 126 -19.62 -9.91 7.99
CA ASP A 126 -18.54 -10.58 8.71
C ASP A 126 -17.17 -9.92 8.48
N MET A 127 -16.84 -9.61 7.23
CA MET A 127 -15.59 -8.90 6.90
C MET A 127 -15.56 -7.49 7.47
N GLY A 128 -16.67 -6.75 7.37
CA GLY A 128 -16.78 -5.41 7.95
C GLY A 128 -16.64 -5.42 9.47
N ALA A 129 -17.28 -6.37 10.15
CA ALA A 129 -17.21 -6.51 11.61
C ALA A 129 -15.78 -6.81 12.09
N ASN A 130 -15.09 -7.76 11.44
CA ASN A 130 -13.71 -8.10 11.78
C ASN A 130 -12.79 -6.88 11.61
N PHE A 131 -12.89 -6.18 10.47
CA PHE A 131 -12.09 -4.99 10.20
C PHE A 131 -12.32 -3.85 11.20
N ILE A 132 -13.58 -3.58 11.58
CA ILE A 132 -13.90 -2.55 12.57
C ILE A 132 -13.32 -2.93 13.94
N SER A 133 -13.44 -4.20 14.34
CA SER A 133 -12.92 -4.67 15.64
C SER A 133 -11.39 -4.59 15.72
N GLU A 134 -10.71 -4.99 14.65
CA GLU A 134 -9.26 -4.97 14.56
C GLU A 134 -8.74 -3.52 14.45
N GLY A 135 -9.38 -2.69 13.61
CA GLY A 135 -9.07 -1.28 13.49
C GLY A 135 -9.27 -0.52 14.81
N PHE A 136 -10.30 -0.84 15.58
CA PHE A 136 -10.50 -0.25 16.91
C PHE A 136 -9.37 -0.61 17.87
N LEU A 137 -8.95 -1.89 17.91
CA LEU A 137 -7.83 -2.32 18.75
C LEU A 137 -6.52 -1.64 18.33
N PHE A 138 -6.23 -1.54 17.03
CA PHE A 138 -5.05 -0.83 16.54
C PHE A 138 -5.10 0.67 16.82
N LEU A 139 -6.27 1.30 16.72
CA LEU A 139 -6.43 2.72 17.02
C LEU A 139 -6.20 2.99 18.50
N VAL A 140 -6.72 2.15 19.40
CA VAL A 140 -6.49 2.28 20.84
C VAL A 140 -5.02 2.01 21.18
N ALA A 141 -4.45 0.89 20.73
CA ALA A 141 -3.07 0.54 21.02
C ALA A 141 -2.07 1.53 20.40
N GLY A 142 -2.25 1.84 19.11
CA GLY A 142 -1.45 2.83 18.40
C GLY A 142 -1.65 4.24 18.95
N GLY A 143 -2.87 4.58 19.36
CA GLY A 143 -3.19 5.85 20.00
C GLY A 143 -2.46 6.04 21.33
N VAL A 144 -2.41 5.02 22.19
CA VAL A 144 -1.64 5.05 23.44
C VAL A 144 -0.15 5.21 23.14
N ILE A 145 0.40 4.45 22.21
CA ILE A 145 1.82 4.52 21.83
C ILE A 145 2.16 5.90 21.25
N LEU A 146 1.35 6.42 20.33
CA LEU A 146 1.57 7.74 19.73
C LEU A 146 1.42 8.86 20.76
N PHE A 147 0.43 8.76 21.66
CA PHE A 147 0.22 9.73 22.73
C PHE A 147 1.40 9.75 23.70
N GLU A 148 1.87 8.57 24.13
CA GLU A 148 3.05 8.47 24.99
C GLU A 148 4.31 8.94 24.26
N SER A 149 4.50 8.58 22.99
CA SER A 149 5.63 9.05 22.19
C SER A 149 5.63 10.57 22.03
N TRP A 150 4.48 11.17 21.75
CA TRP A 150 4.33 12.62 21.65
C TRP A 150 4.59 13.32 22.99
N ARG A 151 3.99 12.81 24.08
CA ARG A 151 4.21 13.31 25.45
C ARG A 151 5.68 13.16 25.89
N SER A 152 6.29 12.03 25.59
CA SER A 152 7.68 11.71 25.93
C SER A 152 8.66 12.61 25.16
N ARG A 153 8.44 12.82 23.87
CA ARG A 153 9.23 13.77 23.05
C ARG A 153 9.19 15.19 23.61
N ARG A 154 8.04 15.65 24.10
CA ARG A 154 7.92 16.98 24.73
C ARG A 154 8.76 17.12 26.01
N LYS A 155 8.89 16.04 26.79
CA LYS A 155 9.79 16.02 27.97
C LYS A 155 11.26 15.85 27.59
N ALA A 156 11.54 15.12 26.52
CA ALA A 156 12.90 14.92 26.04
C ALA A 156 13.54 16.20 25.50
N SER A 157 12.74 17.13 24.94
CA SER A 157 13.21 18.47 24.53
C SER A 157 13.85 19.21 25.71
N GLY A 158 13.13 19.37 26.83
CA GLY A 158 13.65 20.12 27.98
C GLY A 158 14.93 19.53 28.58
N ARG A 159 15.12 18.20 28.51
CA ARG A 159 16.38 17.56 28.94
C ARG A 159 17.53 17.77 27.95
N ARG A 160 17.24 17.94 26.65
CA ARG A 160 18.27 18.33 25.67
C ARG A 160 18.69 19.77 25.89
N ASP A 161 17.72 20.65 26.08
CA ASP A 161 17.97 22.08 26.33
C ASP A 161 18.85 22.28 27.59
N GLU A 162 18.56 21.58 28.69
CA GLU A 162 19.40 21.61 29.92
C GLU A 162 20.81 21.02 29.71
N VAL A 163 20.94 19.99 28.88
CA VAL A 163 22.25 19.38 28.58
C VAL A 163 23.09 20.32 27.72
N ASP A 164 22.47 20.98 26.75
CA ASP A 164 23.13 21.94 25.87
C ASP A 164 23.63 23.17 26.67
N GLU A 165 22.82 23.69 27.60
CA GLU A 165 23.21 24.78 28.51
C GLU A 165 24.44 24.41 29.37
N LYS A 166 24.45 23.20 29.95
CA LYS A 166 25.60 22.69 30.73
C LYS A 166 26.85 22.48 29.89
N LEU A 167 26.69 22.13 28.62
CA LEU A 167 27.79 21.95 27.68
C LEU A 167 28.45 23.29 27.37
N GLU A 168 27.66 24.35 27.20
CA GLU A 168 28.12 25.71 26.98
C GLU A 168 28.87 26.25 28.22
N GLU A 169 28.32 26.06 29.42
CA GLU A 169 28.97 26.45 30.67
C GLU A 169 30.35 25.77 30.86
N LEU A 170 30.44 24.46 30.64
CA LEU A 170 31.70 23.72 30.74
C LEU A 170 32.73 24.18 29.69
N GLN A 171 32.28 24.51 28.48
CA GLN A 171 33.17 25.05 27.44
C GLN A 171 33.74 26.41 27.84
N ASP A 172 32.92 27.27 28.45
CA ASP A 172 33.37 28.59 28.89
C ASP A 172 34.33 28.50 30.07
N VAL A 173 34.08 27.61 31.03
CA VAL A 173 35.02 27.33 32.12
C VAL A 173 36.35 26.82 31.59
N ASN A 174 36.33 25.89 30.63
CA ASN A 174 37.57 25.40 30.00
C ASN A 174 38.34 26.51 29.29
N LYS A 175 37.68 27.36 28.49
CA LYS A 175 38.31 28.52 27.85
C LYS A 175 38.90 29.49 28.86
N GLU A 176 38.20 29.76 29.96
CA GLU A 176 38.70 30.65 31.01
C GLU A 176 39.94 30.06 31.69
N MET A 177 39.93 28.76 31.93
CA MET A 177 41.06 28.05 32.53
C MET A 177 42.28 28.03 31.59
N GLU A 178 42.07 27.82 30.29
CA GLU A 178 43.11 27.96 29.26
C GLU A 178 43.71 29.37 29.23
N ARG A 179 42.88 30.43 29.29
CA ARG A 179 43.36 31.82 29.38
C ARG A 179 44.20 32.06 30.64
N LYS A 180 43.78 31.51 31.78
CA LYS A 180 44.54 31.63 33.04
C LYS A 180 45.90 30.95 32.96
N ILE A 181 45.97 29.77 32.35
CA ILE A 181 47.24 29.06 32.11
C ILE A 181 48.15 29.91 31.21
N GLN A 182 47.64 30.43 30.09
CA GLN A 182 48.42 31.29 29.20
C GLN A 182 48.94 32.56 29.89
N MET A 183 48.14 33.17 30.76
CA MET A 183 48.58 34.34 31.54
C MET A 183 49.69 34.02 32.56
N LEU A 184 49.68 32.81 33.12
CA LEU A 184 50.73 32.37 34.05
C LEU A 184 52.01 31.97 33.32
N GLU A 185 51.91 31.34 32.15
CA GLU A 185 53.07 31.01 31.31
C GLU A 185 53.74 32.25 30.71
N ALA A 186 53.00 33.33 30.49
CA ALA A 186 53.53 34.58 29.94
C ALA A 186 54.24 35.47 30.98
N LYS A 187 54.33 35.06 32.24
CA LYS A 187 54.85 35.84 33.38
C LYS A 187 56.13 35.22 33.94
#